data_AF-A0A8C0EIY2-F1
#
_entry.id   AF-A0A8C0EIY2-F1
#
_cell.length_a   1.000
_cell.length_b   1.000
_cell.length_c   1.000
_cell.angle_alpha   90.00
_cell.angle_beta   90.00
_cell.angle_gamma   90.00
#
_symmetry.space_group_name_H-M   'P 1'
#
loop_
_entity.id
_entity.type
_entity.pdbx_description
1 polymer ?
#
loop_
_entity_poly.entity_id
_entity_poly.type
_entity_poly.pdbx_seq_one_letter_code
_entity_poly.pdbx_strand_id
1 'polypeptide(L)'
;MRIVCLVKNNQPLGATIKRHEITGDITVARVIHGGLADRSGLLYAGDKLVEVNGVPVEGLEPEQVINILALSQGTIMFKLIPVSDRPVSNQTTVYVRAMADYWPLQDPAIPCADAGLPFKKGEILQIVDQNDALWWQARKVSDLSACAGLIPSNHLLKRKQREFWWSQPFQPHLCLKSSMSLMSLPLTAGFRRSMRLSCYSSLAAPYEEVVRYQRHPADRHRLIILVGPAGVGVNELRRRLIASNPREFRSAIPHTTRVQKSYEMNGREYHYVSKETFENMVYSHRMLEYGEYKGYLYGTSIDAVRTVLDEGKICVIDLEPQGIQVARTHELKPYIIFIKPSSISCMRQTRKNARIITDYYVNMKFKEEDLQEMEDSAKKMEAQFGQFFDQVIVNDNLQEASAQLLSAVHHAQDEPQWVPAVWICSDAQP
;
A
#
# COMPACT_ATOMS: atom_id res chain seq x y z
N MET A 1 -23.55 -3.31 42.77
CA MET A 1 -23.98 -2.31 41.77
C MET A 1 -23.14 -1.06 41.90
N ARG A 2 -22.84 -0.40 40.79
CA ARG A 2 -22.05 0.83 40.69
C ARG A 2 -22.85 1.87 39.90
N ILE A 3 -22.84 3.13 40.34
CA ILE A 3 -23.40 4.24 39.58
C ILE A 3 -22.22 5.00 38.96
N VAL A 4 -22.29 5.28 37.66
CA VAL A 4 -21.27 6.05 36.94
C VAL A 4 -21.91 7.16 36.13
N CYS A 5 -21.24 8.31 36.06
CA CYS A 5 -21.73 9.48 35.37
C CYS A 5 -20.77 9.84 34.23
N LEU A 6 -21.30 9.99 33.02
CA LEU A 6 -20.54 10.39 31.84
C LEU A 6 -21.10 11.68 31.26
N VAL A 7 -20.25 12.66 31.01
CA VAL A 7 -20.66 13.93 30.40
C VAL A 7 -20.61 13.79 28.88
N LYS A 8 -21.78 13.72 28.24
CA LYS A 8 -21.92 13.56 26.80
C LYS A 8 -21.84 14.92 26.09
N ASN A 9 -20.86 15.06 25.20
CA ASN A 9 -20.58 16.30 24.46
C ASN A 9 -20.92 16.17 22.97
N ASN A 10 -22.20 15.92 22.63
CA ASN A 10 -22.72 15.70 21.25
C ASN A 10 -22.03 14.61 20.40
N GLN A 11 -21.02 13.92 20.94
CA GLN A 11 -20.37 12.77 20.34
C GLN A 11 -20.92 11.46 20.91
N PRO A 12 -20.79 10.33 20.19
CA PRO A 12 -21.09 9.02 20.75
C PRO A 12 -20.20 8.75 21.96
N LEU A 13 -20.70 7.94 22.91
CA LEU A 13 -19.96 7.61 24.12
C LEU A 13 -18.71 6.77 23.83
N GLY A 14 -18.63 6.11 22.68
CA GLY A 14 -17.53 5.21 22.35
C GLY A 14 -17.60 3.89 23.11
N ALA A 15 -18.79 3.31 23.22
CA ALA A 15 -19.01 1.96 23.72
C ALA A 15 -20.13 1.31 22.92
N THR A 16 -20.05 0.00 22.72
CA THR A 16 -21.13 -0.79 22.09
C THR A 16 -21.79 -1.67 23.14
N ILE A 17 -23.06 -1.97 22.94
CA ILE A 17 -23.85 -2.82 23.84
C ILE A 17 -24.34 -4.05 23.09
N LYS A 18 -24.57 -5.14 23.82
CA LYS A 18 -25.21 -6.36 23.30
C LYS A 18 -26.26 -6.86 24.28
N ARG A 19 -27.30 -7.47 23.74
CA ARG A 19 -28.32 -8.17 24.52
C ARG A 19 -27.96 -9.65 24.62
N HIS A 20 -28.02 -10.21 25.82
CA HIS A 20 -27.82 -11.63 26.03
C HIS A 20 -29.08 -12.41 25.62
N GLU A 21 -28.92 -13.42 24.76
CA GLU A 21 -30.04 -14.11 24.10
C GLU A 21 -31.02 -14.77 25.08
N ILE A 22 -30.51 -15.33 26.18
CA ILE A 22 -31.32 -16.11 27.13
C ILE A 22 -31.90 -15.23 28.25
N THR A 23 -31.05 -14.40 28.85
CA THR A 23 -31.44 -13.60 30.03
C THR A 23 -32.08 -12.26 29.64
N GLY A 24 -31.91 -11.82 28.39
CA GLY A 24 -32.34 -10.49 27.94
C GLY A 24 -31.51 -9.34 28.49
N ASP A 25 -30.43 -9.63 29.24
CA ASP A 25 -29.60 -8.62 29.88
C ASP A 25 -28.82 -7.80 28.86
N ILE A 26 -28.74 -6.49 29.09
CA ILE A 26 -27.93 -5.59 28.29
C ILE A 26 -26.56 -5.44 28.93
N THR A 27 -25.51 -5.75 28.17
CA THR A 27 -24.12 -5.66 28.62
C THR A 27 -23.31 -4.78 27.68
N VAL A 28 -22.31 -4.10 28.23
CA VAL A 28 -21.31 -3.40 27.42
C VAL A 28 -20.51 -4.47 26.66
N ALA A 29 -20.67 -4.51 25.34
CA ALA A 29 -19.96 -5.44 24.50
C ALA A 29 -18.50 -5.02 24.33
N ARG A 30 -18.25 -3.73 24.08
CA ARG A 30 -16.91 -3.17 23.85
C ARG A 30 -16.83 -1.72 24.30
N VAL A 31 -15.62 -1.29 24.62
CA VAL A 31 -15.26 0.11 24.82
C VAL A 31 -14.29 0.50 23.71
N ILE A 32 -14.59 1.61 23.01
CA ILE A 32 -13.83 2.09 21.86
C ILE A 32 -12.75 3.05 22.35
N HIS A 33 -11.49 2.74 22.01
CA HIS A 33 -10.32 3.51 22.43
C HIS A 33 -10.39 4.96 21.95
N GLY A 34 -10.04 5.90 22.83
CA GLY A 34 -10.16 7.33 22.56
C GLY A 34 -11.60 7.84 22.54
N GLY A 35 -12.60 7.01 22.83
CA GLY A 35 -13.98 7.43 23.09
C GLY A 35 -14.15 8.08 24.47
N LEU A 36 -15.35 8.62 24.75
CA LEU A 36 -15.66 9.19 26.06
C LEU A 36 -15.63 8.13 27.17
N ALA A 37 -16.19 6.95 26.90
CA ALA A 37 -16.24 5.81 27.82
C ALA A 37 -14.83 5.34 28.19
N ASP A 38 -13.95 5.19 27.21
CA ASP A 38 -12.54 4.83 27.42
C ASP A 38 -11.81 5.87 28.28
N ARG A 39 -11.85 7.15 27.87
CA ARG A 39 -11.20 8.25 28.60
C ARG A 39 -11.69 8.42 30.04
N SER A 40 -12.93 8.04 30.32
CA SER A 40 -13.48 8.12 31.67
C SER A 40 -12.91 7.04 32.61
N GLY A 41 -12.54 5.87 32.08
CA GLY A 41 -12.20 4.68 32.88
C GLY A 41 -13.35 4.14 33.75
N LEU A 42 -14.60 4.55 33.49
CA LEU A 42 -15.77 4.20 34.31
C LEU A 42 -16.63 3.08 33.73
N LEU A 43 -16.44 2.72 32.46
CA LEU A 43 -17.14 1.63 31.77
C LEU A 43 -16.14 0.62 31.25
N TYR A 44 -16.47 -0.67 31.40
CA TYR A 44 -15.66 -1.78 30.92
C TYR A 44 -16.50 -2.75 30.10
N ALA A 45 -15.87 -3.42 29.14
CA ALA A 45 -16.52 -4.53 28.44
C ALA A 45 -16.91 -5.62 29.46
N GLY A 46 -18.16 -6.09 29.37
CA GLY A 46 -18.75 -7.04 30.33
C GLY A 46 -19.61 -6.39 31.42
N ASP A 47 -19.56 -5.07 31.62
CA ASP A 47 -20.42 -4.40 32.59
C ASP A 47 -21.91 -4.57 32.19
N LYS A 48 -22.75 -5.07 33.11
CA LYS A 48 -24.19 -5.25 32.89
C LYS A 48 -24.93 -3.96 33.22
N LEU A 49 -25.62 -3.38 32.24
CA LEU A 49 -26.42 -2.17 32.41
C LEU A 49 -27.77 -2.52 33.04
N VAL A 50 -28.18 -1.75 34.04
CA VAL A 50 -29.44 -1.94 34.77
C VAL A 50 -30.37 -0.73 34.61
N GLU A 51 -29.83 0.49 34.72
CA GLU A 51 -30.59 1.72 34.46
C GLU A 51 -29.74 2.73 33.68
N VAL A 52 -30.40 3.52 32.83
CA VAL A 52 -29.83 4.69 32.14
C VAL A 52 -30.72 5.88 32.44
N ASN A 53 -30.18 6.91 33.09
CA ASN A 53 -30.92 8.11 33.51
C ASN A 53 -32.20 7.80 34.33
N GLY A 54 -32.14 6.76 35.17
CA GLY A 54 -33.27 6.29 35.98
C GLY A 54 -34.30 5.44 35.22
N VAL A 55 -34.12 5.22 33.92
CA VAL A 55 -34.94 4.30 33.12
C VAL A 55 -34.35 2.90 33.21
N PRO A 56 -35.09 1.88 33.69
CA PRO A 56 -34.61 0.51 33.70
C PRO A 56 -34.44 0.00 32.27
N VAL A 57 -33.34 -0.70 32.00
CA VAL A 57 -33.03 -1.25 30.66
C VAL A 57 -33.39 -2.73 30.50
N GLU A 58 -33.92 -3.36 31.55
CA GLU A 58 -34.35 -4.75 31.53
C GLU A 58 -35.49 -4.95 30.52
N GLY A 59 -35.36 -5.96 29.67
CA GLY A 59 -36.35 -6.27 28.63
C GLY A 59 -36.34 -5.34 27.41
N LEU A 60 -35.50 -4.29 27.40
CA LEU A 60 -35.35 -3.44 26.23
C LEU A 60 -34.47 -4.08 25.16
N GLU A 61 -34.70 -3.70 23.91
CA GLU A 61 -33.79 -4.00 22.81
C GLU A 61 -32.65 -2.97 22.75
N PRO A 62 -31.44 -3.35 22.27
CA PRO A 62 -30.30 -2.44 22.16
C PRO A 62 -30.62 -1.12 21.45
N GLU A 63 -31.45 -1.16 20.40
CA GLU A 63 -31.89 0.01 19.63
C GLU A 63 -32.66 1.01 20.50
N GLN A 64 -33.49 0.52 21.43
CA GLN A 64 -34.26 1.37 22.34
C GLN A 64 -33.34 2.07 23.34
N VAL A 65 -32.33 1.36 23.87
CA VAL A 65 -31.32 1.95 24.75
C VAL A 65 -30.46 2.97 24.00
N ILE A 66 -30.10 2.70 22.75
CA ILE A 66 -29.39 3.64 21.88
C ILE A 66 -30.22 4.92 21.69
N ASN A 67 -31.53 4.79 21.46
CA ASN A 67 -32.42 5.95 21.32
C ASN A 67 -32.50 6.79 22.60
N ILE A 68 -32.60 6.16 23.77
CA ILE A 68 -32.56 6.85 25.08
C ILE A 68 -31.23 7.62 25.23
N LEU A 69 -30.12 6.97 24.91
CA LEU A 69 -28.79 7.58 24.98
C LEU A 69 -28.63 8.71 23.96
N ALA A 70 -29.19 8.57 22.76
CA ALA A 70 -29.13 9.58 21.70
C ALA A 70 -29.87 10.86 22.10
N LEU A 71 -31.05 10.74 22.69
CA LEU A 71 -31.89 11.85 23.18
C LEU A 71 -31.33 12.53 24.44
N SER A 72 -30.51 11.82 25.21
CA SER A 72 -29.88 12.36 26.42
C SER A 72 -28.79 13.39 26.09
N GLN A 73 -28.79 14.51 26.82
CA GLN A 73 -27.78 15.57 26.74
C GLN A 73 -27.15 15.83 28.12
N GLY A 74 -25.90 16.27 28.15
CA GLY A 74 -25.17 16.55 29.38
C GLY A 74 -24.76 15.26 30.11
N THR A 75 -25.01 15.19 31.42
CA THR A 75 -24.59 14.06 32.26
C THR A 75 -25.54 12.88 32.11
N ILE A 76 -25.01 11.75 31.62
CA ILE A 76 -25.70 10.47 31.56
C ILE A 76 -25.29 9.64 32.77
N MET A 77 -26.28 9.19 33.54
CA MET A 77 -26.08 8.30 34.69
C MET A 77 -26.37 6.86 34.30
N PHE A 78 -25.42 5.97 34.55
CA PHE A 78 -25.57 4.53 34.38
C PHE A 78 -25.56 3.85 35.74
N LYS A 79 -26.55 3.00 36.01
CA LYS A 79 -26.51 2.03 37.10
C LYS A 79 -26.15 0.68 36.50
N LEU A 80 -25.04 0.10 36.95
CA LEU A 80 -24.50 -1.12 36.35
C LEU A 80 -24.00 -2.12 37.40
N ILE A 81 -23.87 -3.37 37.00
CA ILE A 81 -23.20 -4.42 37.75
C ILE A 81 -21.83 -4.62 37.08
N PRO A 82 -20.72 -4.28 37.77
CA PRO A 82 -19.41 -4.37 37.18
C PRO A 82 -19.01 -5.82 36.93
N VAL A 83 -18.25 -6.07 35.87
CA VAL A 83 -17.65 -7.38 35.61
C VAL A 83 -16.60 -7.74 36.66
N SER A 84 -16.53 -9.02 37.05
CA SER A 84 -15.61 -9.52 38.08
C SER A 84 -14.14 -9.48 37.64
N ASP A 85 -13.89 -9.86 36.38
CA ASP A 85 -12.55 -9.86 35.78
C ASP A 85 -12.40 -8.67 34.85
N ARG A 86 -11.59 -7.70 35.27
CA ARG A 86 -11.24 -6.57 34.40
C ARG A 86 -10.20 -7.03 33.39
N PRO A 87 -10.39 -6.79 32.09
CA PRO A 87 -9.35 -7.09 31.11
C PRO A 87 -8.10 -6.24 31.40
N VAL A 88 -6.96 -6.91 31.58
CA VAL A 88 -5.65 -6.25 31.68
C VAL A 88 -5.21 -5.90 30.27
N SER A 89 -5.07 -4.61 29.98
CA SER A 89 -4.64 -4.14 28.65
C SER A 89 -3.11 -4.18 28.56
N ASN A 90 -2.57 -5.19 27.91
CA ASN A 90 -1.16 -5.20 27.48
C ASN A 90 -1.07 -4.43 26.16
N GLN A 91 -0.73 -3.14 26.26
CA GLN A 91 -0.75 -2.22 25.14
C GLN A 91 0.56 -2.28 24.36
N THR A 92 0.56 -2.95 23.21
CA THR A 92 1.60 -2.78 22.19
C THR A 92 0.98 -2.07 21.00
N THR A 93 1.28 -0.79 20.82
CA THR A 93 0.87 -0.04 19.63
C THR A 93 1.65 -0.56 18.43
N VAL A 94 0.95 -1.02 17.41
CA VAL A 94 1.54 -1.50 16.16
C VAL A 94 1.03 -0.63 15.02
N TYR A 95 1.91 -0.29 14.08
CA TYR A 95 1.50 0.43 12.86
C TYR A 95 1.46 -0.53 11.69
N VAL A 96 0.40 -0.45 10.90
CA VAL A 96 0.22 -1.31 9.72
C VAL A 96 -0.18 -0.48 8.51
N ARG A 97 0.29 -0.89 7.35
CA ARG A 97 -0.19 -0.44 6.05
C ARG A 97 -1.31 -1.36 5.57
N ALA A 98 -2.43 -0.79 5.16
CA ALA A 98 -3.53 -1.54 4.57
C ALA A 98 -3.16 -2.04 3.17
N MET A 99 -3.26 -3.34 2.93
CA MET A 99 -2.97 -3.98 1.64
C MET A 99 -4.24 -4.21 0.79
N ALA A 100 -5.40 -3.93 1.38
CA ALA A 100 -6.73 -4.04 0.76
C ALA A 100 -7.63 -2.88 1.19
N ASP A 101 -8.73 -2.68 0.47
CA ASP A 101 -9.81 -1.77 0.84
C ASP A 101 -10.79 -2.47 1.81
N TYR A 102 -11.39 -1.72 2.72
CA TYR A 102 -12.38 -2.25 3.65
C TYR A 102 -13.50 -1.25 3.95
N TRP A 103 -14.73 -1.58 3.56
CA TRP A 103 -15.94 -0.80 3.84
C TRP A 103 -16.83 -1.50 4.89
N PRO A 104 -16.90 -0.98 6.13
CA PRO A 104 -17.71 -1.57 7.20
C PRO A 104 -19.18 -1.80 6.83
N LEU A 105 -19.79 -0.85 6.12
CA LEU A 105 -21.20 -0.92 5.71
C LEU A 105 -21.50 -2.06 4.74
N GLN A 106 -20.48 -2.62 4.08
CA GLN A 106 -20.61 -3.75 3.16
C GLN A 106 -20.25 -5.09 3.84
N ASP A 107 -19.86 -5.07 5.11
CA ASP A 107 -19.46 -6.25 5.85
C ASP A 107 -20.60 -6.74 6.77
N PRO A 108 -21.35 -7.78 6.40
CA PRO A 108 -22.43 -8.29 7.25
C PRO A 108 -21.93 -8.94 8.55
N ALA A 109 -20.62 -9.23 8.67
CA ALA A 109 -20.04 -9.85 9.85
C ALA A 109 -19.57 -8.83 10.89
N ILE A 110 -19.60 -7.52 10.60
CA ILE A 110 -19.18 -6.51 11.57
C ILE A 110 -20.18 -6.43 12.73
N PRO A 111 -19.71 -6.43 14.01
CA PRO A 111 -20.60 -6.37 15.15
C PRO A 111 -21.42 -5.07 15.24
N CYS A 112 -20.84 -3.98 14.74
CA CYS A 112 -21.47 -2.67 14.71
C CYS A 112 -20.87 -1.87 13.55
N ALA A 113 -21.65 -1.66 12.49
CA ALA A 113 -21.21 -0.98 11.28
C ALA A 113 -20.83 0.49 11.54
N ASP A 114 -21.56 1.16 12.43
CA ASP A 114 -21.32 2.56 12.82
C ASP A 114 -20.00 2.76 13.58
N ALA A 115 -19.51 1.71 14.25
CA ALA A 115 -18.22 1.71 14.92
C ALA A 115 -17.08 1.27 14.01
N GLY A 116 -17.35 0.89 12.77
CA GLY A 116 -16.34 0.42 11.82
C GLY A 116 -15.46 1.55 11.29
N LEU A 117 -14.16 1.27 11.12
CA LEU A 117 -13.22 2.19 10.50
C LEU A 117 -13.05 1.84 9.01
N PRO A 118 -13.57 2.64 8.08
CA PRO A 118 -13.29 2.45 6.66
C PRO A 118 -11.84 2.82 6.34
N PHE A 119 -11.14 1.99 5.60
CA PHE A 119 -9.79 2.30 5.12
C PHE A 119 -9.53 1.88 3.68
N LYS A 120 -8.72 2.68 2.99
CA LYS A 120 -8.24 2.41 1.64
C LYS A 120 -6.88 1.72 1.68
N LYS A 121 -6.64 0.93 0.64
CA LYS A 121 -5.35 0.37 0.31
C LYS A 121 -4.26 1.46 0.32
N GLY A 122 -3.15 1.21 1.03
CA GLY A 122 -2.03 2.13 1.22
C GLY A 122 -2.12 3.01 2.47
N GLU A 123 -3.31 3.17 3.09
CA GLU A 123 -3.44 3.95 4.32
C GLU A 123 -2.66 3.30 5.49
N ILE A 124 -2.07 4.14 6.34
CA ILE A 124 -1.39 3.70 7.56
C ILE A 124 -2.34 3.79 8.74
N LEU A 125 -2.50 2.66 9.42
CA LEU A 125 -3.36 2.47 10.58
C LEU A 125 -2.51 2.23 11.82
N GLN A 126 -2.85 2.90 12.91
CA GLN A 126 -2.33 2.61 14.23
C GLN A 126 -3.29 1.62 14.91
N ILE A 127 -2.82 0.41 15.15
CA ILE A 127 -3.54 -0.61 15.91
C ILE A 127 -3.35 -0.31 17.39
N VAL A 128 -4.47 -0.11 18.10
CA VAL A 128 -4.50 0.24 19.52
C VAL A 128 -4.96 -0.93 20.39
N ASP A 129 -5.73 -1.87 19.83
CA ASP A 129 -6.23 -3.03 20.55
C ASP A 129 -6.35 -4.25 19.61
N GLN A 130 -5.75 -5.37 20.03
CA GLN A 130 -5.79 -6.66 19.35
C GLN A 130 -6.39 -7.78 20.22
N ASN A 131 -6.98 -7.44 21.37
CA ASN A 131 -7.50 -8.44 22.33
C ASN A 131 -8.62 -9.30 21.75
N ASP A 132 -9.41 -8.77 20.81
CA ASP A 132 -10.36 -9.56 20.06
C ASP A 132 -9.71 -10.21 18.82
N ALA A 133 -9.81 -11.53 18.77
CA ALA A 133 -9.32 -12.37 17.68
C ALA A 133 -9.93 -12.05 16.30
N LEU A 134 -11.12 -11.45 16.21
CA LEU A 134 -11.84 -11.17 14.96
C LEU A 134 -11.88 -9.69 14.59
N TRP A 135 -11.93 -8.79 15.58
CA TRP A 135 -12.12 -7.34 15.35
C TRP A 135 -11.14 -6.52 16.17
N TRP A 136 -10.15 -5.95 15.50
CA TRP A 136 -9.19 -5.05 16.14
C TRP A 136 -9.73 -3.63 16.21
N GLN A 137 -9.21 -2.85 17.14
CA GLN A 137 -9.43 -1.41 17.14
C GLN A 137 -8.22 -0.71 16.57
N ALA A 138 -8.46 0.20 15.63
CA ALA A 138 -7.43 0.98 14.99
C ALA A 138 -7.89 2.42 14.78
N ARG A 139 -6.95 3.32 14.49
CA ARG A 139 -7.21 4.67 14.01
C ARG A 139 -6.29 5.02 12.84
N LYS A 140 -6.69 5.97 12.00
CA LYS A 140 -5.82 6.44 10.91
C LYS A 140 -4.74 7.34 11.47
N VAL A 141 -3.50 7.18 11.00
CA VAL A 141 -2.39 8.05 11.42
C VAL A 141 -2.63 9.52 11.00
N SER A 142 -3.42 9.76 9.94
CA SER A 142 -3.81 11.10 9.51
C SER A 142 -4.77 11.81 10.48
N ASP A 143 -5.44 11.07 11.37
CA ASP A 143 -6.38 11.61 12.35
C ASP A 143 -6.22 10.86 13.69
N LEU A 144 -5.17 11.21 14.42
CA LEU A 144 -4.91 10.65 15.74
C LEU A 144 -5.88 11.16 16.82
N SER A 145 -6.60 12.26 16.53
CA SER A 145 -7.55 12.90 17.44
C SER A 145 -8.89 12.18 17.50
N ALA A 146 -9.25 11.47 16.43
CA ALA A 146 -10.43 10.64 16.37
C ALA A 146 -10.33 9.44 17.33
N CYS A 147 -11.51 8.96 17.74
CA CYS A 147 -11.61 7.66 18.40
C CYS A 147 -11.20 6.55 17.44
N ALA A 148 -10.78 5.42 18.00
CA ALA A 148 -10.57 4.22 17.22
C ALA A 148 -11.88 3.74 16.57
N GLY A 149 -11.77 2.91 15.57
CA GLY A 149 -12.89 2.15 15.00
C GLY A 149 -12.49 0.70 14.77
N LEU A 150 -13.49 -0.13 14.52
CA LEU A 150 -13.33 -1.56 14.32
C LEU A 150 -12.80 -1.84 12.92
N ILE A 151 -11.75 -2.64 12.85
CA ILE A 151 -11.23 -3.23 11.62
C ILE A 151 -11.18 -4.75 11.76
N PRO A 152 -11.32 -5.51 10.67
CA PRO A 152 -11.17 -6.95 10.72
C PRO A 152 -9.76 -7.35 11.19
N SER A 153 -9.64 -8.42 11.96
CA SER A 153 -8.32 -8.97 12.29
C SER A 153 -7.68 -9.67 11.08
N ASN A 154 -6.38 -9.93 11.18
CA ASN A 154 -5.66 -10.74 10.19
C ASN A 154 -6.29 -12.14 10.02
N HIS A 155 -6.79 -12.74 11.10
CA HIS A 155 -7.44 -14.06 11.07
C HIS A 155 -8.76 -14.03 10.29
N LEU A 156 -9.59 -13.01 10.51
CA LEU A 156 -10.89 -12.88 9.86
C LEU A 156 -10.74 -12.64 8.35
N LEU A 157 -9.81 -11.76 7.95
CA LEU A 157 -9.55 -11.48 6.55
C LEU A 157 -8.92 -12.67 5.81
N LYS A 158 -8.00 -13.40 6.43
CA LYS A 158 -7.46 -14.66 5.86
C LYS A 158 -8.53 -15.73 5.69
N ARG A 159 -9.54 -15.79 6.56
CA ARG A 159 -10.67 -16.71 6.44
C ARG A 159 -11.58 -16.31 5.29
N LYS A 160 -12.01 -15.05 5.23
CA LYS A 160 -12.86 -14.54 4.13
C LYS A 160 -12.18 -14.64 2.77
N GLN A 161 -10.87 -14.38 2.71
CA GLN A 161 -10.09 -14.63 1.49
C GLN A 161 -10.15 -16.11 1.14
N ARG A 162 -9.81 -17.04 2.03
CA ARG A 162 -9.92 -18.48 1.70
C ARG A 162 -11.33 -18.89 1.25
N GLU A 163 -12.37 -18.42 1.93
CA GLU A 163 -13.77 -18.69 1.54
C GLU A 163 -14.08 -18.13 0.14
N PHE A 164 -13.61 -16.93 -0.19
CA PHE A 164 -13.72 -16.35 -1.53
C PHE A 164 -13.00 -17.19 -2.59
N TRP A 165 -11.82 -17.75 -2.28
CA TRP A 165 -11.06 -18.60 -3.18
C TRP A 165 -11.74 -19.96 -3.43
N TRP A 166 -12.44 -20.52 -2.44
CA TRP A 166 -13.24 -21.74 -2.60
C TRP A 166 -14.62 -21.51 -3.24
N SER A 167 -15.06 -20.26 -3.32
CA SER A 167 -16.35 -19.87 -3.93
C SER A 167 -16.24 -19.59 -5.43
N GLN A 168 -15.02 -19.54 -6.00
CA GLN A 168 -14.86 -19.43 -7.45
C GLN A 168 -14.98 -20.81 -8.11
N PRO A 169 -15.73 -20.96 -9.21
CA PRO A 169 -15.75 -22.22 -9.94
C PRO A 169 -14.31 -22.54 -10.37
N PHE A 170 -13.89 -23.78 -10.15
CA PHE A 170 -12.64 -24.34 -10.67
C PHE A 170 -12.52 -23.97 -12.15
N GLN A 171 -11.70 -22.98 -12.48
CA GLN A 171 -11.28 -22.75 -13.84
C GLN A 171 -10.03 -23.61 -14.04
N PRO A 172 -10.09 -24.67 -14.85
CA PRO A 172 -8.92 -25.49 -15.10
C PRO A 172 -7.85 -24.58 -15.71
N HIS A 173 -6.71 -24.50 -15.04
CA HIS A 173 -5.52 -23.89 -15.59
C HIS A 173 -5.28 -24.48 -16.98
N LEU A 174 -5.42 -23.65 -18.03
CA LEU A 174 -4.90 -23.96 -19.35
C LEU A 174 -3.37 -23.95 -19.25
N CYS A 175 -2.82 -25.08 -18.80
CA CYS A 175 -1.47 -25.50 -19.13
C CYS A 175 -1.42 -25.68 -20.65
N LEU A 176 -1.11 -24.62 -21.40
CA LEU A 176 -0.75 -24.73 -22.79
C LEU A 176 0.64 -25.37 -22.86
N LYS A 177 0.61 -26.69 -23.05
CA LYS A 177 1.73 -27.51 -23.50
C LYS A 177 2.29 -26.93 -24.80
N SER A 178 3.61 -26.99 -24.92
CA SER A 178 4.40 -26.90 -26.15
C SER A 178 3.70 -27.57 -27.34
N SER A 179 3.48 -26.81 -28.43
CA SER A 179 3.53 -27.35 -29.78
C SER A 179 3.95 -26.27 -30.78
N MET A 180 4.84 -26.67 -31.69
CA MET A 180 5.26 -25.88 -32.83
C MET A 180 4.15 -25.81 -33.88
N SER A 181 3.82 -24.62 -34.38
CA SER A 181 3.44 -24.42 -35.79
C SER A 181 3.53 -22.95 -36.19
N LEU A 182 4.18 -22.73 -37.34
CA LEU A 182 4.15 -21.48 -38.10
C LEU A 182 2.71 -21.11 -38.46
N MET A 183 2.32 -19.85 -38.25
CA MET A 183 1.67 -19.10 -39.33
C MET A 183 1.83 -17.58 -39.15
N SER A 184 2.13 -16.97 -40.28
CA SER A 184 2.59 -15.62 -40.55
C SER A 184 1.45 -14.59 -40.65
N LEU A 185 1.54 -13.48 -39.92
CA LEU A 185 0.88 -12.18 -40.20
C LEU A 185 1.75 -11.02 -39.61
N PRO A 186 1.71 -9.80 -40.18
CA PRO A 186 2.79 -8.81 -40.08
C PRO A 186 2.76 -8.03 -38.75
N LEU A 187 3.95 -7.92 -38.13
CA LEU A 187 4.21 -7.22 -36.88
C LEU A 187 4.41 -5.72 -37.09
N THR A 188 3.50 -4.92 -36.52
CA THR A 188 3.76 -3.53 -36.12
C THR A 188 3.21 -3.33 -34.70
N ALA A 189 3.98 -2.61 -33.88
CA ALA A 189 3.84 -2.39 -32.43
C ALA A 189 4.45 -3.48 -31.53
N GLY A 190 5.61 -3.15 -30.97
CA GLY A 190 6.37 -3.98 -30.06
C GLY A 190 5.66 -4.13 -28.71
N PHE A 191 4.97 -5.25 -28.55
CA PHE A 191 4.53 -5.71 -27.24
C PHE A 191 5.75 -6.25 -26.46
N ARG A 192 6.13 -5.54 -25.40
CA ARG A 192 7.04 -6.03 -24.36
C ARG A 192 6.38 -7.26 -23.72
N ARG A 193 6.87 -8.46 -24.05
CA ARG A 193 6.49 -9.69 -23.35
C ARG A 193 7.27 -9.77 -22.04
N SER A 194 6.73 -9.18 -20.98
CA SER A 194 7.16 -9.50 -19.62
C SER A 194 6.62 -10.90 -19.28
N MET A 195 7.52 -11.87 -19.15
CA MET A 195 7.16 -13.20 -18.68
C MET A 195 6.67 -13.08 -17.23
N ARG A 196 5.41 -13.45 -17.01
CA ARG A 196 4.74 -13.45 -15.71
C ARG A 196 5.42 -14.47 -14.79
N LEU A 197 6.42 -14.05 -14.01
CA LEU A 197 6.73 -14.74 -12.77
C LEU A 197 5.60 -14.42 -11.79
N SER A 198 4.68 -15.37 -11.68
CA SER A 198 3.67 -15.42 -10.63
C SER A 198 4.35 -15.72 -9.30
N CYS A 199 4.88 -14.70 -8.63
CA CYS A 199 5.28 -14.77 -7.22
C CYS A 199 4.16 -14.20 -6.32
N TYR A 200 2.95 -14.73 -6.49
CA TYR A 200 1.87 -14.58 -5.49
C TYR A 200 2.18 -15.49 -4.29
N SER A 201 3.02 -15.05 -3.35
CA SER A 201 3.24 -15.85 -2.13
C SER A 201 3.49 -15.07 -0.84
N SER A 202 3.87 -13.79 -0.88
CA SER A 202 4.11 -13.01 0.36
C SER A 202 3.07 -11.90 0.62
N LEU A 203 2.14 -11.65 -0.31
CA LEU A 203 1.12 -10.59 -0.22
C LEU A 203 -0.28 -11.07 0.20
N ALA A 204 -0.37 -12.27 0.78
CA ALA A 204 -1.63 -12.83 1.26
C ALA A 204 -2.09 -12.24 2.61
N ALA A 205 -1.37 -11.26 3.17
CA ALA A 205 -1.75 -10.58 4.40
C ALA A 205 -2.47 -9.25 4.08
N PRO A 206 -3.65 -8.99 4.67
CA PRO A 206 -4.40 -7.75 4.50
C PRO A 206 -3.70 -6.51 5.09
N TYR A 207 -2.74 -6.73 5.98
CA TYR A 207 -1.98 -5.71 6.68
C TYR A 207 -0.49 -6.04 6.58
N GLU A 208 0.32 -5.03 6.29
CA GLU A 208 1.78 -5.11 6.36
C GLU A 208 2.25 -4.26 7.55
N GLU A 209 2.99 -4.83 8.47
CA GLU A 209 3.53 -4.07 9.61
C GLU A 209 4.59 -3.08 9.15
N VAL A 210 4.50 -1.84 9.65
CA VAL A 210 5.37 -0.74 9.26
C VAL A 210 5.93 -0.01 10.47
N VAL A 211 7.10 0.59 10.28
CA VAL A 211 7.76 1.46 11.27
C VAL A 211 8.21 2.75 10.62
N ARG A 212 8.35 3.81 11.41
CA ARG A 212 8.99 5.04 10.95
C ARG A 212 10.49 4.79 10.86
N TYR A 213 11.04 4.97 9.67
CA TYR A 213 12.46 4.86 9.37
C TYR A 213 12.98 6.19 8.84
N GLN A 214 14.03 6.68 9.48
CA GLN A 214 14.83 7.79 9.02
C GLN A 214 16.19 7.23 8.63
N ARG A 215 16.64 7.48 7.40
CA ARG A 215 17.99 7.09 6.98
C ARG A 215 19.01 7.85 7.81
N HIS A 216 20.02 7.16 8.34
CA HIS A 216 21.16 7.83 8.95
C HIS A 216 22.10 8.35 7.84
N PRO A 217 22.70 9.55 7.96
CA PRO A 217 23.53 10.11 6.89
C PRO A 217 24.71 9.22 6.45
N ALA A 218 25.22 8.39 7.36
CA ALA A 218 26.31 7.43 7.08
C ALA A 218 25.86 6.15 6.35
N ASP A 219 24.55 5.86 6.33
CA ASP A 219 24.02 4.69 5.62
C ASP A 219 23.93 4.95 4.13
N ARG A 220 23.92 3.87 3.33
CA ARG A 220 23.64 3.96 1.89
C ARG A 220 22.32 4.70 1.63
N HIS A 221 22.29 5.48 0.56
CA HIS A 221 21.05 6.10 0.08
C HIS A 221 19.99 5.05 -0.23
N ARG A 222 18.72 5.41 -0.04
CA ARG A 222 17.59 4.58 -0.45
C ARG A 222 17.46 4.60 -1.97
N LEU A 223 17.10 3.46 -2.55
CA LEU A 223 16.81 3.35 -3.98
C LEU A 223 15.56 4.16 -4.35
N ILE A 224 15.63 5.02 -5.36
CA ILE A 224 14.46 5.72 -5.92
C ILE A 224 13.96 4.94 -7.13
N ILE A 225 12.68 4.53 -7.09
CA ILE A 225 12.03 3.80 -8.18
C ILE A 225 10.90 4.68 -8.74
N LEU A 226 10.97 4.95 -10.03
CA LEU A 226 9.90 5.61 -10.77
C LEU A 226 9.04 4.57 -11.48
N VAL A 227 7.73 4.66 -11.29
CA VAL A 227 6.75 3.76 -11.93
C VAL A 227 5.70 4.62 -12.61
N GLY A 228 5.24 4.26 -13.80
CA GLY A 228 4.19 5.00 -14.48
C GLY A 228 3.86 4.38 -15.85
N PRO A 229 2.71 4.73 -16.44
CA PRO A 229 2.33 4.21 -17.74
C PRO A 229 3.27 4.71 -18.84
N ALA A 230 3.34 3.94 -19.93
CA ALA A 230 4.12 4.32 -21.10
C ALA A 230 3.70 5.71 -21.62
N GLY A 231 4.68 6.54 -21.99
CA GLY A 231 4.43 7.89 -22.51
C GLY A 231 4.16 8.95 -21.45
N VAL A 232 4.03 8.61 -20.16
CA VAL A 232 3.78 9.62 -19.10
C VAL A 232 4.98 10.53 -18.82
N GLY A 233 6.19 10.15 -19.25
CA GLY A 233 7.40 10.95 -19.09
C GLY A 233 8.36 10.49 -17.99
N VAL A 234 8.21 9.29 -17.43
CA VAL A 234 9.13 8.70 -16.43
C VAL A 234 10.61 8.80 -16.87
N ASN A 235 10.92 8.40 -18.10
CA ASN A 235 12.29 8.44 -18.63
C ASN A 235 12.85 9.86 -18.75
N GLU A 236 12.01 10.82 -19.13
CA GLU A 236 12.40 12.22 -19.26
C GLU A 236 12.68 12.84 -17.89
N LEU A 237 11.79 12.59 -16.92
CA LEU A 237 11.95 13.04 -15.53
C LEU A 237 13.24 12.48 -14.90
N ARG A 238 13.49 11.17 -15.03
CA ARG A 238 14.72 10.54 -14.57
C ARG A 238 15.95 11.19 -15.20
N ARG A 239 15.95 11.36 -16.53
CA ARG A 239 17.09 11.95 -17.25
C ARG A 239 17.37 13.38 -16.78
N ARG A 240 16.33 14.20 -16.61
CA ARG A 240 16.46 15.58 -16.13
C ARG A 240 16.99 15.66 -14.71
N LEU A 241 16.52 14.79 -13.82
CA LEU A 241 17.01 14.71 -12.44
C LEU A 241 18.50 14.33 -12.41
N ILE A 242 18.92 13.34 -13.20
CA ILE A 242 20.33 12.96 -13.27
C ILE A 242 21.18 14.08 -13.89
N ALA A 243 20.67 14.74 -14.92
CA ALA A 243 21.38 15.83 -15.59
C ALA A 243 21.50 17.09 -14.72
N SER A 244 20.56 17.35 -13.80
CA SER A 244 20.61 18.50 -12.91
C SER A 244 21.73 18.39 -11.88
N ASN A 245 21.98 17.19 -11.34
CA ASN A 245 23.12 16.94 -10.44
C ASN A 245 23.73 15.53 -10.64
N PRO A 246 24.64 15.34 -11.62
CA PRO A 246 25.27 14.05 -11.90
C PRO A 246 26.22 13.54 -10.79
N ARG A 247 26.58 14.42 -9.84
CA ARG A 247 27.40 14.04 -8.69
C ARG A 247 26.59 13.29 -7.64
N GLU A 248 25.32 13.63 -7.51
CA GLU A 248 24.41 13.09 -6.51
C GLU A 248 23.54 11.95 -7.07
N PHE A 249 23.01 12.11 -8.29
CA PHE A 249 22.09 11.17 -8.89
C PHE A 249 22.76 10.31 -9.97
N ARG A 250 22.43 9.02 -10.01
CA ARG A 250 22.91 8.12 -11.07
C ARG A 250 21.89 7.01 -11.34
N SER A 251 21.80 6.56 -12.59
CA SER A 251 21.02 5.37 -12.96
C SER A 251 21.91 4.12 -12.88
N ALA A 252 21.31 2.99 -12.50
CA ALA A 252 21.95 1.69 -12.68
C ALA A 252 22.18 1.42 -14.18
N ILE A 253 23.32 0.79 -14.50
CA ILE A 253 23.65 0.40 -15.87
C ILE A 253 23.02 -0.98 -16.15
N PRO A 254 22.06 -1.06 -17.09
CA PRO A 254 21.38 -2.33 -17.39
C PRO A 254 22.30 -3.29 -18.17
N HIS A 255 21.89 -4.55 -18.21
CA HIS A 255 22.54 -5.62 -18.97
C HIS A 255 21.79 -5.83 -20.30
N THR A 256 22.51 -6.24 -21.34
CA THR A 256 21.89 -6.67 -22.61
C THR A 256 22.65 -7.80 -23.28
N THR A 257 21.93 -8.65 -24.02
CA THR A 257 22.51 -9.66 -24.92
C THR A 257 22.76 -9.16 -26.33
N ARG A 258 22.39 -7.90 -26.62
CA ARG A 258 22.70 -7.25 -27.90
C ARG A 258 24.21 -7.09 -28.03
N VAL A 259 24.73 -7.24 -29.24
CA VAL A 259 26.14 -6.93 -29.52
C VAL A 259 26.39 -5.44 -29.33
N GLN A 260 27.51 -5.11 -28.66
CA GLN A 260 28.00 -3.75 -28.48
C GLN A 260 28.27 -3.10 -29.85
N LYS A 261 27.80 -1.87 -30.05
CA LYS A 261 28.13 -1.10 -31.27
C LYS A 261 29.51 -0.47 -31.13
N SER A 262 30.12 -0.13 -32.28
CA SER A 262 31.47 0.44 -32.34
C SER A 262 31.67 1.73 -31.54
N TYR A 263 30.61 2.52 -31.33
CA TYR A 263 30.63 3.79 -30.59
C TYR A 263 30.14 3.67 -29.13
N GLU A 264 29.68 2.49 -28.70
CA GLU A 264 29.22 2.24 -27.32
C GLU A 264 30.38 1.70 -26.48
N MET A 265 30.32 1.84 -25.15
CA MET A 265 31.31 1.30 -24.23
C MET A 265 30.65 0.38 -23.18
N ASN A 266 31.22 -0.80 -23.00
CA ASN A 266 30.77 -1.73 -21.97
C ASN A 266 30.91 -1.11 -20.57
N GLY A 267 29.84 -1.17 -19.78
CA GLY A 267 29.77 -0.54 -18.46
C GLY A 267 29.53 0.97 -18.49
N ARG A 268 29.13 1.54 -19.64
CA ARG A 268 28.62 2.91 -19.74
C ARG A 268 27.16 2.91 -20.14
N GLU A 269 26.84 2.45 -21.35
CA GLU A 269 25.45 2.37 -21.82
C GLU A 269 24.76 1.09 -21.31
N TYR A 270 25.45 -0.05 -21.47
CA TYR A 270 24.99 -1.36 -21.02
C TYR A 270 26.18 -2.21 -20.56
N HIS A 271 25.91 -3.21 -19.75
CA HIS A 271 26.74 -4.40 -19.62
C HIS A 271 26.37 -5.39 -20.73
N TYR A 272 27.25 -5.52 -21.71
CA TYR A 272 27.06 -6.43 -22.84
C TYR A 272 27.51 -7.83 -22.43
N VAL A 273 26.55 -8.74 -22.30
CA VAL A 273 26.77 -10.10 -21.79
C VAL A 273 26.25 -11.14 -22.78
N SER A 274 26.75 -12.37 -22.69
CA SER A 274 26.22 -13.47 -23.49
C SER A 274 24.80 -13.82 -23.05
N LYS A 275 24.03 -14.47 -23.93
CA LYS A 275 22.68 -14.97 -23.61
C LYS A 275 22.70 -15.95 -22.43
N GLU A 276 23.67 -16.85 -22.39
CA GLU A 276 23.88 -17.81 -21.29
C GLU A 276 24.14 -17.10 -19.96
N THR A 277 25.01 -16.09 -19.95
CA THR A 277 25.29 -15.28 -18.75
C THR A 277 24.03 -14.57 -18.26
N PHE A 278 23.26 -13.97 -19.17
CA PHE A 278 22.02 -13.29 -18.83
C PHE A 278 20.98 -14.26 -18.24
N GLU A 279 20.79 -15.43 -18.86
CA GLU A 279 19.88 -16.46 -18.37
C GLU A 279 20.31 -16.96 -16.99
N ASN A 280 21.61 -17.18 -16.76
CA ASN A 280 22.13 -17.54 -15.44
C ASN A 280 21.84 -16.48 -14.37
N MET A 281 21.90 -15.19 -14.71
CA MET A 281 21.52 -14.11 -13.78
C MET A 281 20.02 -14.14 -13.44
N VAL A 282 19.16 -14.44 -14.42
CA VAL A 282 17.72 -14.62 -14.22
C VAL A 282 17.45 -15.83 -13.32
N TYR A 283 18.06 -16.99 -13.60
CA TYR A 283 17.90 -18.21 -12.79
C TYR A 283 18.40 -18.03 -11.36
N SER A 284 19.43 -17.20 -11.16
CA SER A 284 19.98 -16.90 -9.83
C SER A 284 19.18 -15.83 -9.08
N HIS A 285 18.02 -15.40 -9.59
CA HIS A 285 17.19 -14.32 -9.00
C HIS A 285 17.95 -13.00 -8.76
N ARG A 286 18.93 -12.68 -9.63
CA ARG A 286 19.75 -11.45 -9.53
C ARG A 286 19.23 -10.28 -10.37
N MET A 287 18.11 -10.47 -11.06
CA MET A 287 17.48 -9.46 -11.91
C MET A 287 16.29 -8.82 -11.20
N LEU A 288 16.25 -7.49 -11.12
CA LEU A 288 15.08 -6.74 -10.64
C LEU A 288 13.95 -6.78 -11.67
N GLU A 289 14.32 -6.57 -12.93
CA GLU A 289 13.44 -6.63 -14.09
C GLU A 289 14.23 -7.06 -15.31
N TYR A 290 13.60 -7.80 -16.20
CA TYR A 290 14.13 -8.11 -17.51
C TYR A 290 13.00 -8.29 -18.54
N GLY A 291 13.35 -8.09 -19.81
CA GLY A 291 12.44 -8.26 -20.93
C GLY A 291 13.19 -8.48 -22.23
N GLU A 292 12.44 -8.84 -23.28
CA GLU A 292 12.99 -9.04 -24.61
C GLU A 292 12.54 -7.91 -25.54
N TYR A 293 13.47 -7.39 -26.33
CA TYR A 293 13.21 -6.42 -27.38
C TYR A 293 14.05 -6.70 -28.63
N LYS A 294 13.37 -6.83 -29.77
CA LYS A 294 13.98 -7.15 -31.08
C LYS A 294 14.91 -8.37 -31.04
N GLY A 295 14.53 -9.41 -30.30
CA GLY A 295 15.29 -10.66 -30.17
C GLY A 295 16.46 -10.62 -29.19
N TYR A 296 16.67 -9.50 -28.49
CA TYR A 296 17.71 -9.36 -27.45
C TYR A 296 17.08 -9.16 -26.08
N LEU A 297 17.74 -9.69 -25.05
CA LEU A 297 17.33 -9.51 -23.67
C LEU A 297 17.93 -8.22 -23.12
N TYR A 298 17.16 -7.54 -22.27
CA TYR A 298 17.55 -6.35 -21.53
C TYR A 298 17.06 -6.49 -20.10
N GLY A 299 17.80 -5.96 -19.13
CA GLY A 299 17.32 -5.93 -17.76
C GLY A 299 18.26 -5.25 -16.78
N THR A 300 17.76 -4.93 -15.60
CA THR A 300 18.52 -4.28 -14.55
C THR A 300 18.77 -5.29 -13.43
N SER A 301 20.04 -5.52 -13.09
CA SER A 301 20.41 -6.43 -12.01
C SER A 301 20.42 -5.71 -10.66
N ILE A 302 20.25 -6.48 -9.58
CA ILE A 302 20.37 -5.98 -8.21
C ILE A 302 21.80 -5.45 -7.99
N ASP A 303 22.81 -6.15 -8.52
CA ASP A 303 24.22 -5.77 -8.38
C ASP A 303 24.54 -4.44 -9.08
N ALA A 304 23.90 -4.13 -10.22
CA ALA A 304 24.06 -2.84 -10.89
C ALA A 304 23.49 -1.69 -10.05
N VAL A 305 22.41 -1.94 -9.31
CA VAL A 305 21.86 -0.97 -8.35
C VAL A 305 22.79 -0.81 -7.16
N ARG A 306 23.25 -1.92 -6.56
CA ARG A 306 24.19 -1.91 -5.42
C ARG A 306 25.44 -1.10 -5.73
N THR A 307 26.02 -1.30 -6.92
CA THR A 307 27.21 -0.56 -7.37
C THR A 307 27.02 0.96 -7.25
N VAL A 308 25.85 1.48 -7.65
CA VAL A 308 25.57 2.93 -7.55
C VAL A 308 25.40 3.39 -6.10
N LEU A 309 24.75 2.57 -5.27
CA LEU A 309 24.55 2.88 -3.85
C LEU A 309 25.87 2.85 -3.07
N ASP A 310 26.77 1.93 -3.42
CA ASP A 310 28.12 1.78 -2.85
C ASP A 310 29.05 2.94 -3.22
N GLU A 311 28.82 3.59 -4.36
CA GLU A 311 29.49 4.85 -4.72
C GLU A 311 29.01 6.06 -3.88
N GLY A 312 28.05 5.86 -2.98
CA GLY A 312 27.47 6.94 -2.16
C GLY A 312 26.51 7.84 -2.93
N LYS A 313 26.02 7.41 -4.10
CA LYS A 313 25.06 8.17 -4.93
C LYS A 313 23.63 7.69 -4.71
N ILE A 314 22.67 8.57 -5.03
CA ILE A 314 21.25 8.21 -5.07
C ILE A 314 20.98 7.49 -6.40
N CYS A 315 20.67 6.21 -6.32
CA CYS A 315 20.30 5.41 -7.49
C CYS A 315 18.85 5.69 -7.87
N VAL A 316 18.62 6.11 -9.13
CA VAL A 316 17.29 6.40 -9.67
C VAL A 316 17.03 5.50 -10.87
N ILE A 317 16.04 4.61 -10.76
CA ILE A 317 15.66 3.66 -11.81
C ILE A 317 14.18 3.79 -12.15
N ASP A 318 13.82 3.39 -13.37
CA ASP A 318 12.46 3.11 -13.78
C ASP A 318 12.22 1.60 -13.73
N LEU A 319 11.05 1.17 -13.24
CA LEU A 319 10.63 -0.23 -13.26
C LEU A 319 9.18 -0.36 -13.71
N GLU A 320 8.86 -1.48 -14.34
CA GLU A 320 7.48 -1.93 -14.48
C GLU A 320 6.90 -2.31 -13.10
N PRO A 321 5.58 -2.14 -12.88
CA PRO A 321 4.97 -2.36 -11.55
C PRO A 321 5.22 -3.75 -10.95
N GLN A 322 5.43 -4.78 -11.78
CA GLN A 322 5.73 -6.13 -11.32
C GLN A 322 7.11 -6.24 -10.64
N GLY A 323 8.08 -5.41 -11.05
CA GLY A 323 9.43 -5.38 -10.47
C GLY A 323 9.48 -4.79 -9.05
N ILE A 324 8.44 -4.06 -8.64
CA ILE A 324 8.36 -3.44 -7.31
C ILE A 324 8.59 -4.46 -6.19
N GLN A 325 7.95 -5.63 -6.28
CA GLN A 325 8.02 -6.64 -5.23
C GLN A 325 9.43 -7.21 -5.07
N VAL A 326 10.16 -7.37 -6.18
CA VAL A 326 11.54 -7.87 -6.18
C VAL A 326 12.48 -6.82 -5.57
N ALA A 327 12.22 -5.54 -5.82
CA ALA A 327 13.05 -4.45 -5.28
C ALA A 327 12.83 -4.19 -3.77
N ARG A 328 11.69 -4.61 -3.20
CA ARG A 328 11.27 -4.37 -1.81
C ARG A 328 12.05 -5.24 -0.80
N THR A 329 13.33 -4.96 -0.65
CA THR A 329 14.24 -5.67 0.25
C THR A 329 14.75 -4.76 1.37
N HIS A 330 15.19 -5.37 2.47
CA HIS A 330 15.82 -4.65 3.59
C HIS A 330 17.12 -3.93 3.17
N GLU A 331 17.79 -4.40 2.12
CA GLU A 331 19.02 -3.80 1.63
C GLU A 331 18.74 -2.54 0.78
N LEU A 332 17.80 -2.63 -0.16
CA LEU A 332 17.53 -1.54 -1.11
C LEU A 332 16.62 -0.46 -0.52
N LYS A 333 15.76 -0.82 0.44
CA LYS A 333 14.76 0.03 1.10
C LYS A 333 14.11 1.03 0.13
N PRO A 334 13.54 0.57 -1.00
CA PRO A 334 13.15 1.45 -2.09
C PRO A 334 12.12 2.50 -1.65
N TYR A 335 12.14 3.65 -2.32
CA TYR A 335 11.11 4.67 -2.27
C TYR A 335 10.47 4.76 -3.66
N ILE A 336 9.18 4.45 -3.73
CA ILE A 336 8.47 4.21 -4.99
C ILE A 336 7.59 5.41 -5.29
N ILE A 337 7.92 6.10 -6.38
CA ILE A 337 7.22 7.30 -6.85
C ILE A 337 6.42 6.92 -8.09
N PHE A 338 5.10 6.99 -7.98
CA PHE A 338 4.20 6.76 -9.11
C PHE A 338 3.96 8.06 -9.88
N ILE A 339 4.37 8.07 -11.14
CA ILE A 339 4.16 9.18 -12.07
C ILE A 339 2.84 8.93 -12.80
N LYS A 340 1.85 9.74 -12.48
CA LYS A 340 0.49 9.65 -12.98
C LYS A 340 0.24 10.66 -14.11
N PRO A 341 -0.49 10.30 -15.18
CA PRO A 341 -0.97 11.29 -16.15
C PRO A 341 -2.05 12.22 -15.55
N SER A 342 -2.21 13.39 -16.18
CA SER A 342 -3.38 14.25 -16.01
C SER A 342 -4.68 13.54 -16.39
N SER A 343 -5.82 14.21 -16.13
CA SER A 343 -7.05 13.88 -16.86
C SER A 343 -6.84 13.97 -18.38
N ILE A 344 -7.58 13.16 -19.15
CA ILE A 344 -7.50 13.18 -20.63
C ILE A 344 -7.67 14.59 -21.19
N SER A 345 -8.63 15.37 -20.67
CA SER A 345 -8.87 16.74 -21.11
C SER A 345 -7.66 17.66 -20.90
N CYS A 346 -6.96 17.53 -19.78
CA CYS A 346 -5.74 18.27 -19.51
C CYS A 346 -4.60 17.81 -20.43
N MET A 347 -4.42 16.49 -20.61
CA MET A 347 -3.38 15.95 -21.51
C MET A 347 -3.54 16.42 -22.95
N ARG A 348 -4.77 16.51 -23.47
CA ARG A 348 -5.05 17.04 -24.82
C ARG A 348 -4.50 18.45 -25.01
N GLN A 349 -4.57 19.27 -23.97
CA GLN A 349 -4.11 20.65 -24.01
C GLN A 349 -2.59 20.74 -23.85
N THR A 350 -2.02 20.02 -22.87
CA THR A 350 -0.60 20.12 -22.52
C THR A 350 0.31 19.37 -23.49
N ARG A 351 -0.18 18.26 -24.08
CA ARG A 351 0.62 17.34 -24.92
C ARG A 351 0.38 17.48 -26.42
N LYS A 352 -0.41 18.46 -26.86
CA LYS A 352 -0.69 18.74 -28.29
C LYS A 352 0.58 18.86 -29.15
N ASN A 353 1.65 19.42 -28.57
CA ASN A 353 2.95 19.60 -29.21
C ASN A 353 4.04 18.68 -28.66
N ALA A 354 3.73 17.89 -27.62
CA ALA A 354 4.67 16.95 -27.03
C ALA A 354 4.88 15.76 -27.97
N ARG A 355 6.09 15.22 -27.94
CA ARG A 355 6.49 14.08 -28.77
C ARG A 355 6.82 12.91 -27.86
N ILE A 356 6.43 11.71 -28.26
CA ILE A 356 6.83 10.48 -27.57
C ILE A 356 8.31 10.29 -27.83
N ILE A 357 9.13 10.39 -26.79
CA ILE A 357 10.57 10.09 -26.88
C ILE A 357 10.74 8.60 -26.58
N THR A 358 10.88 7.81 -27.64
CA THR A 358 11.39 6.43 -27.53
C THR A 358 12.91 6.46 -27.65
N ASP A 359 13.60 5.41 -27.18
CA ASP A 359 15.07 5.28 -27.28
C ASP A 359 15.61 5.33 -28.73
N TYR A 360 14.72 5.32 -29.72
CA TYR A 360 15.03 5.29 -31.15
C TYR A 360 14.52 6.54 -31.88
N TYR A 361 14.64 7.75 -31.34
CA TYR A 361 14.50 9.01 -32.10
C TYR A 361 13.23 9.17 -32.96
N VAL A 362 12.16 8.39 -32.72
CA VAL A 362 10.91 8.54 -33.46
C VAL A 362 10.06 9.56 -32.73
N ASN A 363 10.08 10.79 -33.25
CA ASN A 363 9.21 11.87 -32.81
C ASN A 363 7.77 11.61 -33.29
N MET A 364 7.03 10.78 -32.57
CA MET A 364 5.59 10.60 -32.82
C MET A 364 4.79 11.58 -31.98
N LYS A 365 3.78 12.22 -32.59
CA LYS A 365 2.77 12.98 -31.84
C LYS A 365 1.86 11.99 -31.13
N PHE A 366 1.42 12.34 -29.92
CA PHE A 366 0.40 11.58 -29.21
C PHE A 366 -0.90 11.55 -30.01
N LYS A 367 -1.46 10.36 -30.20
CA LYS A 367 -2.84 10.14 -30.66
C LYS A 367 -3.78 10.12 -29.47
N GLU A 368 -5.08 10.32 -29.71
CA GLU A 368 -6.11 10.17 -28.68
C GLU A 368 -6.11 8.77 -28.06
N GLU A 369 -5.90 7.74 -28.88
CA GLU A 369 -5.76 6.34 -28.42
C GLU A 369 -4.61 6.19 -27.42
N ASP A 370 -3.46 6.83 -27.67
CA ASP A 370 -2.30 6.79 -26.77
C ASP A 370 -2.61 7.46 -25.42
N LEU A 371 -3.38 8.55 -25.43
CA LEU A 371 -3.79 9.27 -24.22
C LEU A 371 -4.78 8.45 -23.39
N GLN A 372 -5.73 7.78 -24.06
CA GLN A 372 -6.70 6.90 -23.41
C GLN A 372 -6.01 5.68 -22.80
N GLU A 373 -5.14 5.00 -23.57
CA GLU A 373 -4.37 3.85 -23.09
C GLU A 373 -3.50 4.22 -21.88
N MET A 374 -2.92 5.42 -21.88
CA MET A 374 -2.12 5.91 -20.76
C MET A 374 -2.97 6.12 -19.49
N GLU A 375 -4.16 6.72 -19.60
CA GLU A 375 -5.05 6.92 -18.47
C GLU A 375 -5.57 5.58 -17.92
N ASP A 376 -5.97 4.65 -18.79
CA ASP A 376 -6.48 3.34 -18.38
C ASP A 376 -5.38 2.48 -17.75
N SER A 377 -4.16 2.56 -18.30
CA SER A 377 -2.98 1.93 -17.72
C SER A 377 -2.67 2.51 -16.34
N ALA A 378 -2.76 3.84 -16.16
CA ALA A 378 -2.56 4.48 -14.86
C ALA A 378 -3.56 3.97 -13.81
N LYS A 379 -4.86 3.96 -14.15
CA LYS A 379 -5.92 3.47 -13.26
C LYS A 379 -5.68 2.02 -12.84
N LYS A 380 -5.27 1.18 -13.80
CA LYS A 380 -4.95 -0.23 -13.55
C LYS A 380 -3.74 -0.39 -12.63
N MET A 381 -2.68 0.41 -12.83
CA MET A 381 -1.50 0.42 -11.97
C MET A 381 -1.84 0.84 -10.54
N GLU A 382 -2.61 1.93 -10.36
CA GLU A 382 -3.05 2.38 -9.03
C GLU A 382 -3.89 1.32 -8.31
N ALA A 383 -4.86 0.70 -9.01
CA ALA A 383 -5.70 -0.34 -8.41
C ALA A 383 -4.88 -1.56 -7.95
N GLN A 384 -3.91 -1.98 -8.76
CA GLN A 384 -3.14 -3.21 -8.49
C GLN A 384 -1.98 -2.99 -7.51
N PHE A 385 -1.28 -1.86 -7.61
CA PHE A 385 -0.01 -1.61 -6.93
C PHE A 385 0.00 -0.36 -6.03
N GLY A 386 -1.11 0.38 -5.93
CA GLY A 386 -1.20 1.63 -5.17
C GLY A 386 -0.73 1.57 -3.72
N GLN A 387 -0.86 0.42 -3.05
CA GLN A 387 -0.33 0.18 -1.70
C GLN A 387 1.18 0.32 -1.59
N PHE A 388 1.92 0.16 -2.69
CA PHE A 388 3.37 0.22 -2.68
C PHE A 388 3.91 1.61 -3.02
N PHE A 389 3.05 2.52 -3.48
CA PHE A 389 3.49 3.86 -3.86
C PHE A 389 3.65 4.71 -2.60
N ASP A 390 4.87 5.20 -2.36
CA ASP A 390 5.15 6.11 -1.26
C ASP A 390 4.71 7.54 -1.61
N GLN A 391 4.78 7.90 -2.90
CA GLN A 391 4.35 9.20 -3.41
C GLN A 391 3.74 9.09 -4.80
N VAL A 392 2.76 9.95 -5.09
CA VAL A 392 2.15 10.11 -6.41
C VAL A 392 2.43 11.51 -6.94
N ILE A 393 2.97 11.60 -8.15
CA ILE A 393 3.24 12.87 -8.85
C ILE A 393 2.43 12.90 -10.14
N VAL A 394 1.62 13.95 -10.31
CA VAL A 394 0.84 14.14 -11.53
C VAL A 394 1.68 14.93 -12.54
N ASN A 395 2.00 14.32 -13.69
CA ASN A 395 2.86 14.93 -14.70
C ASN A 395 2.07 15.66 -15.79
N ASP A 396 1.63 16.88 -15.44
CA ASP A 396 0.94 17.81 -16.35
C ASP A 396 1.93 18.77 -17.00
N ASN A 397 2.83 19.32 -16.19
CA ASN A 397 3.92 20.19 -16.60
C ASN A 397 5.24 19.55 -16.18
N LEU A 398 6.10 19.30 -17.16
CA LEU A 398 7.36 18.60 -16.96
C LEU A 398 8.33 19.35 -16.02
N GLN A 399 8.29 20.69 -15.98
CA GLN A 399 9.14 21.48 -15.08
C GLN A 399 8.67 21.36 -13.62
N GLU A 400 7.36 21.50 -13.39
CA GLU A 400 6.77 21.36 -12.06
C GLU A 400 6.92 19.94 -11.54
N ALA A 401 6.66 18.93 -12.38
CA ALA A 401 6.86 17.53 -12.04
C ALA A 401 8.35 17.22 -11.76
N SER A 402 9.30 17.86 -12.44
CA SER A 402 10.74 17.71 -12.15
C SER A 402 11.09 18.32 -10.78
N ALA A 403 10.54 19.47 -10.43
CA ALA A 403 10.75 20.09 -9.13
C ALA A 403 10.11 19.28 -7.99
N GLN A 404 8.90 18.78 -8.20
CA GLN A 404 8.23 17.86 -7.25
C GLN A 404 9.02 16.56 -7.08
N LEU A 405 9.57 16.01 -8.17
CA LEU A 405 10.40 14.81 -8.12
C LEU A 405 11.68 15.05 -7.32
N LEU A 406 12.36 16.19 -7.52
CA LEU A 406 13.55 16.52 -6.73
C LEU A 406 13.20 16.61 -5.23
N SER A 407 12.11 17.30 -4.88
CA SER A 407 11.62 17.38 -3.50
C SER A 407 11.29 16.01 -2.93
N ALA A 408 10.63 15.15 -3.70
CA ALA A 408 10.30 13.78 -3.31
C ALA A 408 11.54 12.94 -2.99
N VAL A 409 12.59 13.07 -3.82
CA VAL A 409 13.84 12.35 -3.63
C VAL A 409 14.54 12.80 -2.37
N HIS A 410 14.66 14.11 -2.10
CA HIS A 410 15.23 14.59 -0.83
C HIS A 410 14.40 14.14 0.37
N HIS A 411 13.07 14.27 0.32
CA HIS A 411 12.17 13.80 1.36
C HIS A 411 12.36 12.30 1.66
N ALA A 412 12.59 11.48 0.63
CA ALA A 412 12.84 10.06 0.78
C ALA A 412 14.16 9.74 1.50
N GLN A 413 15.20 10.58 1.34
CA GLN A 413 16.51 10.39 1.95
C GLN A 413 16.62 11.03 3.34
N ASP A 414 15.95 12.14 3.57
CA ASP A 414 16.23 13.05 4.68
C ASP A 414 15.10 13.13 5.71
N GLU A 415 13.88 12.67 5.40
CA GLU A 415 12.74 12.71 6.33
C GLU A 415 12.18 11.33 6.70
N PRO A 416 11.52 11.18 7.88
CA PRO A 416 11.11 9.86 8.36
C PRO A 416 9.95 9.28 7.55
N GLN A 417 10.15 8.12 6.94
CA GLN A 417 9.16 7.44 6.10
C GLN A 417 8.61 6.17 6.75
N TRP A 418 7.42 5.73 6.34
CA TRP A 418 6.88 4.43 6.74
C TRP A 418 7.46 3.31 5.87
N VAL A 419 8.27 2.44 6.47
CA VAL A 419 8.85 1.27 5.79
C VAL A 419 8.33 -0.01 6.43
N PRO A 420 8.29 -1.14 5.70
CA PRO A 420 8.01 -2.45 6.29
C PRO A 420 8.92 -2.72 7.49
N ALA A 421 8.33 -3.15 8.61
CA ALA A 421 9.07 -3.44 9.85
C ALA A 421 10.17 -4.49 9.64
N VAL A 422 9.90 -5.46 8.76
CA VAL A 422 10.85 -6.52 8.35
C VAL A 422 12.12 -5.99 7.70
N TRP A 423 12.16 -4.74 7.22
CA TRP A 423 13.38 -4.13 6.67
C TRP A 423 14.34 -3.61 7.74
N ILE A 424 13.86 -3.43 8.97
CA ILE A 424 14.64 -2.90 10.10
C ILE A 424 14.95 -4.00 11.11
N CYS A 425 14.05 -4.99 11.28
CA CYS A 425 14.19 -6.08 12.24
C CYS A 425 15.17 -7.21 11.84
N SER A 426 16.13 -6.96 10.96
CA SER A 426 17.11 -7.97 10.53
C SER A 426 18.45 -7.82 11.23
N ASP A 427 18.45 -7.74 12.57
CA ASP A 427 19.63 -7.97 13.43
C ASP A 427 19.19 -8.24 14.89
N ALA A 428 18.72 -9.46 15.15
CA ALA A 428 18.73 -10.07 16.49
C ALA A 428 18.40 -11.57 16.40
N GLN A 429 19.27 -12.36 15.79
CA GLN A 429 19.49 -13.72 16.27
C GLN A 429 20.95 -14.13 15.93
N PRO A 430 21.81 -14.31 16.95
CA PRO A 430 23.21 -14.69 16.76
C PRO A 430 23.39 -16.11 16.24
#